data_AF-A0A2V6FCK3-F1
#
_entry.id   AF-A0A2V6FCK3-F1
#
_cell.length_a   1.000
_cell.length_b   1.000
_cell.length_c   1.000
_cell.angle_alpha   90.00
_cell.angle_beta   90.00
_cell.angle_gamma   90.00
#
_symmetry.space_group_name_H-M   'P 1'
#
loop_
_entity.id
_entity.type
_entity.pdbx_description
1 polymer ?
#
loop_
_entity_poly.entity_id
_entity_poly.type
_entity_poly.pdbx_seq_one_letter_code
_entity_poly.pdbx_strand_id
1 'polypeptide(L)'
;MLKPNWVKEHDERFPGPNRWEHVVTHPTVIEAVARWAAKKMQGKGSITLCDAPQTDSSFARIREYCGLDALLARLRNDFPGVAISTGLPGDPLGNTHIRLDSASEFVGYRGQGRLYGASYDVAETNARHNGTHHEYLLCRTPMDADVFINLPKLKTHKKVGVTCALKNLVGINANKNWLPHHTEGIPDQEGDQFPSATTRARLEHAWMGAAKRWLNNRPGASRLFVPIKKVGRLVFGDTQKVIRSGNWHGNDTCWRMVLDLNKCFCFFDGAGQPRKKPLRYLAVVDGIVAGEGNGPMSPDPKPCGVILAGTHPVAVDCVAATLMGFDWQRLRLLKNSFQIRELNFVEVRPEGIEVISNRPAWAGRINEMEETFNFRPHFGWVGAIENNPRALTA
;
A
#
# COMPACT_ATOMS: atom_id res chain seq x y z
N MET A 1 -11.49 13.39 -5.60
CA MET A 1 -10.81 12.23 -6.20
C MET A 1 -11.25 10.94 -5.52
N LEU A 2 -11.43 9.86 -6.30
CA LEU A 2 -11.60 8.49 -5.80
C LEU A 2 -10.31 7.69 -6.09
N LYS A 3 -9.77 7.02 -5.07
CA LYS A 3 -8.54 6.23 -5.17
C LYS A 3 -8.77 4.76 -4.81
N PRO A 4 -9.06 3.87 -5.78
CA PRO A 4 -9.15 2.42 -5.54
C PRO A 4 -7.79 1.81 -5.18
N ASN A 5 -7.81 0.51 -4.87
CA ASN A 5 -6.64 -0.36 -4.83
C ASN A 5 -6.65 -1.26 -6.07
N TRP A 6 -6.01 -0.80 -7.14
CA TRP A 6 -5.91 -1.47 -8.43
C TRP A 6 -4.47 -1.91 -8.69
N VAL A 7 -3.95 -2.69 -7.74
CA VAL A 7 -2.52 -3.03 -7.69
C VAL A 7 -2.09 -3.98 -8.82
N LYS A 8 -2.97 -4.90 -9.25
CA LYS A 8 -2.73 -5.93 -10.29
C LYS A 8 -4.06 -6.38 -10.89
N GLU A 9 -4.08 -6.76 -12.17
CA GLU A 9 -5.32 -7.19 -12.82
C GLU A 9 -5.93 -8.49 -12.25
N HIS A 10 -5.16 -9.36 -11.60
CA HIS A 10 -5.63 -10.63 -11.03
C HIS A 10 -4.61 -11.19 -10.03
N ASP A 11 -4.95 -12.30 -9.39
CA ASP A 11 -4.02 -13.09 -8.59
C ASP A 11 -2.88 -13.58 -9.47
N GLU A 12 -1.65 -13.20 -9.10
CA GLU A 12 -0.45 -13.53 -9.89
C GLU A 12 -0.24 -15.06 -10.03
N ARG A 13 -0.78 -15.87 -9.10
CA ARG A 13 -0.71 -17.34 -9.17
C ARG A 13 -1.68 -17.93 -10.18
N PHE A 14 -2.79 -17.24 -10.44
CA PHE A 14 -3.88 -17.71 -11.29
C PHE A 14 -4.34 -16.60 -12.26
N PRO A 15 -3.53 -16.29 -13.30
CA PRO A 15 -3.89 -15.27 -14.27
C PRO A 15 -5.23 -15.54 -14.96
N GLY A 16 -6.16 -14.60 -14.90
CA GLY A 16 -7.44 -14.68 -15.61
C GLY A 16 -8.53 -13.75 -15.08
N PRO A 17 -9.66 -13.62 -15.81
CA PRO A 17 -10.75 -12.67 -15.53
C PRO A 17 -11.61 -13.01 -14.31
N ASN A 18 -11.45 -14.19 -13.70
CA ASN A 18 -12.28 -14.64 -12.57
C ASN A 18 -11.48 -14.73 -11.27
N ARG A 19 -10.33 -14.04 -11.18
CA ARG A 19 -9.36 -14.15 -10.08
C ARG A 19 -8.85 -12.80 -9.60
N TRP A 20 -9.70 -11.77 -9.61
CA TRP A 20 -9.31 -10.40 -9.27
C TRP A 20 -10.02 -9.84 -8.04
N GLU A 21 -11.17 -10.40 -7.67
CA GLU A 21 -12.05 -9.82 -6.65
C GLU A 21 -11.34 -9.61 -5.31
N HIS A 22 -10.50 -10.54 -4.87
CA HIS A 22 -9.73 -10.44 -3.64
C HIS A 22 -8.44 -9.60 -3.76
N VAL A 23 -8.07 -9.23 -4.98
CA VAL A 23 -6.83 -8.48 -5.28
C VAL A 23 -7.08 -6.98 -5.39
N VAL A 24 -8.19 -6.59 -6.02
CA VAL A 24 -8.50 -5.19 -6.30
C VAL A 24 -9.84 -4.73 -5.73
N THR A 25 -10.00 -3.42 -5.56
CA THR A 25 -11.27 -2.82 -5.11
C THR A 25 -12.39 -3.11 -6.11
N HIS A 26 -13.49 -3.64 -5.59
CA HIS A 26 -14.63 -4.07 -6.39
C HIS A 26 -15.33 -2.90 -7.10
N PRO A 27 -15.68 -3.02 -8.40
CA PRO A 27 -16.32 -1.94 -9.16
C PRO A 27 -17.66 -1.49 -8.57
N THR A 28 -18.45 -2.40 -7.99
CA THR A 28 -19.69 -2.03 -7.29
C THR A 28 -19.45 -1.08 -6.12
N VAL A 29 -18.36 -1.24 -5.36
CA VAL A 29 -18.01 -0.32 -4.27
C VAL A 29 -17.62 1.05 -4.84
N ILE A 30 -16.82 1.05 -5.91
CA ILE A 30 -16.43 2.28 -6.61
C ILE A 30 -17.67 3.03 -7.14
N GLU A 31 -18.59 2.32 -7.80
CA GLU A 31 -19.83 2.91 -8.34
C GLU A 31 -20.72 3.44 -7.21
N ALA A 32 -20.93 2.67 -6.14
CA ALA A 32 -21.76 3.10 -5.01
C ALA A 32 -21.23 4.39 -4.38
N VAL A 33 -19.92 4.48 -4.15
CA VAL A 33 -19.28 5.68 -3.58
C VAL A 33 -19.30 6.84 -4.57
N ALA A 34 -19.04 6.60 -5.86
CA ALA A 34 -19.11 7.64 -6.89
C ALA A 34 -20.52 8.23 -6.99
N ARG A 35 -21.56 7.40 -6.98
CA ARG A 35 -22.97 7.82 -6.97
C ARG A 35 -23.31 8.63 -5.73
N TRP A 36 -22.86 8.17 -4.56
CA TRP A 36 -23.05 8.91 -3.30
C TRP A 36 -22.40 10.28 -3.36
N ALA A 37 -21.14 10.37 -3.82
CA ALA A 37 -20.43 11.63 -3.97
C ALA A 37 -21.12 12.55 -4.99
N ALA A 38 -21.47 12.04 -6.18
CA ALA A 38 -22.10 12.83 -7.24
C ALA A 38 -23.44 13.44 -6.80
N LYS A 39 -24.26 12.71 -6.03
CA LYS A 39 -25.50 13.24 -5.44
C LYS A 39 -25.23 14.44 -4.53
N LYS A 40 -24.17 14.40 -3.72
CA LYS A 40 -23.78 15.50 -2.82
C LYS A 40 -23.21 16.71 -3.55
N MET A 41 -22.73 16.53 -4.78
CA MET A 41 -22.17 17.58 -5.62
C MET A 41 -23.23 18.45 -6.31
N GLN A 42 -24.51 18.06 -6.28
CA GLN A 42 -25.64 18.86 -6.79
C GLN A 42 -25.42 19.38 -8.22
N GLY A 43 -24.84 18.53 -9.08
CA GLY A 43 -24.62 18.85 -10.50
C GLY A 43 -23.48 19.84 -10.78
N LYS A 44 -22.50 19.98 -9.88
CA LYS A 44 -21.32 20.84 -10.08
C LYS A 44 -20.03 20.13 -9.69
N GLY A 45 -18.93 20.44 -10.38
CA GLY A 45 -17.58 19.94 -10.06
C GLY A 45 -17.22 18.65 -10.80
N SER A 46 -16.20 17.95 -10.30
CA SER A 46 -15.65 16.75 -10.95
C SER A 46 -15.34 15.59 -10.00
N ILE A 47 -15.50 14.37 -10.52
CA ILE A 47 -15.04 13.13 -9.91
C ILE A 47 -13.99 12.51 -10.82
N THR A 48 -12.76 12.45 -10.33
CA THR A 48 -11.66 11.73 -10.99
C THR A 48 -11.39 10.42 -10.27
N LEU A 49 -11.42 9.32 -11.01
CA LEU A 49 -11.05 7.98 -10.55
C LEU A 49 -9.67 7.63 -11.12
N CYS A 50 -8.67 7.44 -10.27
CA CYS A 50 -7.34 7.08 -10.73
C CYS A 50 -6.55 6.27 -9.71
N ASP A 51 -5.61 5.49 -10.21
CA ASP A 51 -4.62 4.74 -9.45
C ASP A 51 -3.33 4.61 -10.27
N ALA A 52 -2.22 4.26 -9.62
CA ALA A 52 -0.96 3.89 -10.25
C ALA A 52 -0.68 2.40 -9.97
N PRO A 53 -1.16 1.48 -10.85
CA PRO A 53 -0.94 0.04 -10.69
C PRO A 53 0.55 -0.35 -10.59
N GLN A 54 0.82 -1.58 -10.19
CA GLN A 54 2.19 -2.10 -10.20
C GLN A 54 2.77 -2.07 -11.62
N THR A 55 4.08 -1.86 -11.76
CA THR A 55 4.73 -1.55 -13.07
C THR A 55 4.53 -2.63 -14.12
N ASP A 56 4.33 -3.86 -13.70
CA ASP A 56 4.08 -5.02 -14.54
C ASP A 56 2.59 -5.37 -14.66
N SER A 57 1.69 -4.46 -14.27
CA SER A 57 0.23 -4.64 -14.35
C SER A 57 -0.34 -4.02 -15.62
N SER A 58 -1.43 -4.60 -16.11
CA SER A 58 -2.16 -4.04 -17.24
C SER A 58 -3.39 -3.26 -16.76
N PHE A 59 -3.31 -1.93 -16.83
CA PHE A 59 -4.48 -1.09 -16.55
C PHE A 59 -5.64 -1.39 -17.50
N ALA A 60 -5.35 -1.72 -18.77
CA ALA A 60 -6.36 -2.13 -19.73
C ALA A 60 -7.14 -3.36 -19.26
N ARG A 61 -6.47 -4.37 -18.69
CA ARG A 61 -7.13 -5.55 -18.12
C ARG A 61 -7.91 -5.23 -16.85
N ILE A 62 -7.40 -4.35 -15.99
CA ILE A 62 -8.16 -3.87 -14.81
C ILE A 62 -9.46 -3.21 -15.28
N ARG A 63 -9.39 -2.34 -16.30
CA ARG A 63 -10.56 -1.70 -16.91
C ARG A 63 -11.57 -2.71 -17.45
N GLU A 64 -11.07 -3.73 -18.16
CA GLU A 64 -11.88 -4.81 -18.71
C GLU A 64 -12.58 -5.61 -17.60
N TYR A 65 -11.82 -6.16 -16.65
CA TYR A 65 -12.36 -7.05 -15.60
C TYR A 65 -13.31 -6.31 -14.66
N CYS A 66 -13.04 -5.03 -14.38
CA CYS A 66 -13.91 -4.21 -13.55
C CYS A 66 -15.10 -3.60 -14.30
N GLY A 67 -15.23 -3.85 -15.62
CA GLY A 67 -16.27 -3.24 -16.45
C GLY A 67 -16.27 -1.71 -16.38
N LEU A 68 -15.07 -1.10 -16.29
CA LEU A 68 -14.93 0.30 -15.89
C LEU A 68 -15.62 1.25 -16.87
N ASP A 69 -15.53 0.99 -18.17
CA ASP A 69 -16.10 1.89 -19.17
C ASP A 69 -17.63 1.93 -19.09
N ALA A 70 -18.26 0.77 -18.87
CA ALA A 70 -19.71 0.69 -18.66
C ALA A 70 -20.14 1.39 -17.35
N LEU A 71 -19.36 1.23 -16.28
CA LEU A 71 -19.57 1.94 -15.02
C LEU A 71 -19.50 3.46 -15.21
N LEU A 72 -18.46 3.96 -15.87
CA LEU A 72 -18.29 5.39 -16.13
C LEU A 72 -19.41 5.95 -17.04
N ALA A 73 -19.85 5.18 -18.04
CA ALA A 73 -20.97 5.57 -18.90
C ALA A 73 -22.27 5.74 -18.10
N ARG A 74 -22.60 4.79 -17.22
CA ARG A 74 -23.77 4.90 -16.32
C ARG A 74 -23.67 6.12 -15.42
N LEU A 75 -22.52 6.34 -14.78
CA LEU A 75 -22.33 7.50 -13.92
C LEU A 75 -22.50 8.83 -14.66
N ARG A 76 -21.96 8.95 -15.87
CA ARG A 76 -22.09 10.17 -16.69
C ARG A 76 -23.53 10.42 -17.12
N ASN A 77 -24.26 9.35 -17.48
CA ASN A 77 -25.67 9.43 -17.82
C ASN A 77 -26.53 9.89 -16.64
N ASP A 78 -26.26 9.33 -15.45
CA ASP A 78 -27.09 9.59 -14.27
C ASP A 78 -26.76 10.93 -13.60
N PHE A 79 -25.56 11.49 -13.86
CA PHE A 79 -25.09 12.75 -13.29
C PHE A 79 -24.45 13.66 -14.35
N PRO A 80 -25.21 14.15 -15.35
CA PRO A 80 -24.66 14.89 -16.48
C PRO A 80 -24.01 16.23 -16.10
N GLY A 81 -24.37 16.80 -14.94
CA GLY A 81 -23.76 18.03 -14.40
C GLY A 81 -22.42 17.83 -13.67
N VAL A 82 -22.00 16.58 -13.43
CA VAL A 82 -20.73 16.27 -12.76
C VAL A 82 -19.74 15.74 -13.80
N ALA A 83 -18.58 16.37 -13.91
CA ALA A 83 -17.53 15.89 -14.82
C ALA A 83 -16.89 14.61 -14.26
N ILE A 84 -16.99 13.48 -14.97
CA ILE A 84 -16.48 12.19 -14.50
C ILE A 84 -15.35 11.70 -15.41
N SER A 85 -14.15 11.54 -14.85
CA SER A 85 -12.93 11.18 -15.58
C SER A 85 -12.17 10.01 -14.95
N THR A 86 -11.34 9.37 -15.77
CA THR A 86 -10.36 8.34 -15.40
C THR A 86 -9.07 8.56 -16.19
N GLY A 87 -7.91 8.06 -15.74
CA GLY A 87 -6.59 8.46 -16.29
C GLY A 87 -5.63 7.32 -16.68
N LEU A 88 -4.70 7.68 -17.59
CA LEU A 88 -3.27 7.30 -17.83
C LEU A 88 -2.93 7.56 -19.34
N PRO A 89 -1.73 8.05 -19.74
CA PRO A 89 -0.38 7.62 -19.34
C PRO A 89 0.42 8.76 -18.67
N GLY A 90 0.35 8.79 -17.34
CA GLY A 90 0.91 9.84 -16.48
C GLY A 90 -0.17 10.57 -15.69
N ASP A 91 0.24 11.39 -14.72
CA ASP A 91 -0.69 12.32 -14.06
C ASP A 91 -0.89 13.55 -14.96
N PRO A 92 -2.14 13.89 -15.35
CA PRO A 92 -2.41 15.04 -16.22
C PRO A 92 -2.01 16.39 -15.63
N LEU A 93 -1.90 16.51 -14.31
CA LEU A 93 -1.42 17.72 -13.64
C LEU A 93 0.10 17.69 -13.39
N GLY A 94 0.77 16.60 -13.76
CA GLY A 94 2.19 16.39 -13.51
C GLY A 94 2.45 15.93 -12.07
N ASN A 95 3.60 16.33 -11.53
CA ASN A 95 4.12 15.78 -10.27
C ASN A 95 4.30 16.87 -9.23
N THR A 96 4.20 16.48 -7.96
CA THR A 96 4.46 17.30 -6.79
C THR A 96 5.71 16.77 -6.09
N HIS A 97 6.74 17.60 -5.97
CA HIS A 97 7.96 17.30 -5.23
C HIS A 97 7.84 17.84 -3.81
N ILE A 98 8.03 16.98 -2.81
CA ILE A 98 7.95 17.33 -1.39
C ILE A 98 9.25 16.95 -0.70
N ARG A 99 9.74 17.86 0.14
CA ARG A 99 10.85 17.65 1.05
C ARG A 99 10.29 17.57 2.47
N LEU A 100 10.36 16.39 3.08
CA LEU A 100 10.00 16.23 4.49
C LEU A 100 11.17 16.56 5.40
N ASP A 101 12.40 16.28 4.95
CA ASP A 101 13.63 16.55 5.67
C ASP A 101 13.55 16.10 7.15
N SER A 102 13.62 17.02 8.13
CA SER A 102 13.55 16.70 9.57
C SER A 102 12.26 15.99 9.98
N ALA A 103 11.17 16.19 9.24
CA ALA A 103 9.88 15.61 9.54
C ALA A 103 9.75 14.16 9.05
N SER A 104 10.74 13.59 8.36
CA SER A 104 10.68 12.20 7.88
C SER A 104 10.86 11.18 9.01
N GLU A 105 10.15 10.06 8.92
CA GLU A 105 10.35 8.90 9.78
C GLU A 105 11.70 8.18 9.52
N PHE A 106 12.47 8.60 8.51
CA PHE A 106 13.82 8.09 8.27
C PHE A 106 14.93 8.85 8.99
N VAL A 107 14.64 9.98 9.65
CA VAL A 107 15.66 10.74 10.38
C VAL A 107 16.29 9.87 11.47
N GLY A 108 17.63 9.76 11.45
CA GLY A 108 18.39 8.89 12.36
C GLY A 108 18.23 7.39 12.12
N TYR A 109 17.53 6.97 11.07
CA TYR A 109 17.44 5.56 10.69
C TYR A 109 18.81 5.05 10.23
N ARG A 110 19.31 4.00 10.88
CA ARG A 110 20.68 3.51 10.64
C ARG A 110 20.86 2.72 9.34
N GLY A 111 19.76 2.29 8.73
CA GLY A 111 19.75 1.62 7.42
C GLY A 111 19.99 2.54 6.22
N GLN A 112 20.12 3.86 6.43
CA GLN A 112 20.40 4.81 5.35
C GLN A 112 21.71 4.48 4.60
N GLY A 113 21.75 4.78 3.30
CA GLY A 113 22.81 4.34 2.39
C GLY A 113 22.63 2.92 1.83
N ARG A 114 21.68 2.14 2.35
CA ARG A 114 21.34 0.78 1.89
C ARG A 114 19.85 0.59 1.57
N LEU A 115 19.11 1.68 1.40
CA LEU A 115 17.67 1.66 1.14
C LEU A 115 17.40 1.17 -0.28
N TYR A 116 16.61 0.10 -0.42
CA TYR A 116 16.20 -0.43 -1.69
C TYR A 116 14.80 0.07 -2.07
N GLY A 117 14.70 0.75 -3.21
CA GLY A 117 13.46 1.26 -3.79
C GLY A 117 12.66 0.23 -4.60
N ALA A 118 12.34 0.58 -5.84
CA ALA A 118 11.59 -0.26 -6.78
C ALA A 118 12.43 -0.70 -7.99
N SER A 119 13.61 -0.12 -8.18
CA SER A 119 14.54 -0.41 -9.27
C SER A 119 15.88 -0.94 -8.72
N TYR A 120 16.77 -1.37 -9.63
CA TYR A 120 18.13 -1.77 -9.26
C TYR A 120 19.05 -0.57 -8.98
N ASP A 121 18.63 0.64 -9.36
CA ASP A 121 19.33 1.87 -9.03
C ASP A 121 19.04 2.26 -7.57
N VAL A 122 19.76 1.60 -6.67
CA VAL A 122 19.74 1.85 -5.23
C VAL A 122 20.33 3.22 -4.90
N ALA A 123 21.22 3.75 -5.76
CA ALA A 123 21.84 5.05 -5.54
C ALA A 123 20.80 6.18 -5.63
N GLU A 124 19.86 6.10 -6.57
CA GLU A 124 18.76 7.08 -6.67
C GLU A 124 17.93 7.11 -5.37
N THR A 125 17.51 5.94 -4.84
CA THR A 125 16.75 5.89 -3.58
C THR A 125 17.50 6.54 -2.42
N ASN A 126 18.80 6.23 -2.27
CA ASN A 126 19.60 6.75 -1.17
C ASN A 126 20.01 8.21 -1.38
N ALA A 127 20.08 8.71 -2.62
CA ALA A 127 20.27 10.13 -2.87
C ALA A 127 19.07 10.98 -2.39
N ARG A 128 17.86 10.39 -2.41
CA ARG A 128 16.62 11.02 -1.93
C ARG A 128 16.36 10.86 -0.45
N HIS A 129 17.07 9.94 0.21
CA HIS A 129 16.89 9.59 1.62
C HIS A 129 18.25 9.40 2.29
N ASN A 130 18.84 10.49 2.76
CA ASN A 130 20.17 10.50 3.37
C ASN A 130 20.33 11.61 4.43
N GLY A 131 20.84 11.24 5.60
CA GLY A 131 21.01 12.09 6.76
C GLY A 131 19.68 12.67 7.24
N THR A 132 19.48 13.95 6.92
CA THR A 132 18.28 14.74 7.24
C THR A 132 17.53 15.16 5.97
N HIS A 133 17.92 14.67 4.80
CA HIS A 133 17.32 15.00 3.51
C HIS A 133 16.44 13.85 3.05
N HIS A 134 15.13 14.12 2.94
CA HIS A 134 14.11 13.09 2.66
C HIS A 134 13.05 13.61 1.71
N GLU A 135 13.05 13.08 0.48
CA GLU A 135 12.26 13.57 -0.64
C GLU A 135 11.26 12.54 -1.19
N TYR A 136 10.10 13.04 -1.61
CA TYR A 136 9.05 12.26 -2.24
C TYR A 136 8.53 12.95 -3.50
N LEU A 137 8.28 12.16 -4.55
CA LEU A 137 7.66 12.62 -5.79
C LEU A 137 6.29 11.97 -5.95
N LEU A 138 5.24 12.78 -5.85
CA LEU A 138 3.83 12.34 -5.87
C LEU A 138 3.11 12.83 -7.12
N CYS A 139 2.04 12.15 -7.48
CA CYS A 139 1.09 12.57 -8.50
C CYS A 139 0.35 13.84 -8.04
N ARG A 140 0.28 14.90 -8.86
CA ARG A 140 -0.35 16.17 -8.48
C ARG A 140 -1.88 16.12 -8.41
N THR A 141 -2.55 15.33 -9.25
CA THR A 141 -4.02 15.16 -9.24
C THR A 141 -4.58 14.82 -7.85
N PRO A 142 -4.05 13.81 -7.10
CA PRO A 142 -4.49 13.58 -5.73
C PRO A 142 -4.16 14.72 -4.78
N MET A 143 -3.01 15.37 -4.95
CA MET A 143 -2.55 16.43 -4.06
C MET A 143 -3.44 17.68 -4.14
N ASP A 144 -3.95 18.01 -5.32
CA ASP A 144 -4.84 19.15 -5.59
C ASP A 144 -6.33 18.87 -5.30
N ALA A 145 -6.70 17.65 -4.86
CA ALA A 145 -8.10 17.31 -4.61
C ALA A 145 -8.69 18.02 -3.38
N ASP A 146 -9.90 18.58 -3.51
CA ASP A 146 -10.65 19.17 -2.37
C ASP A 146 -11.21 18.12 -1.39
N VAL A 147 -11.43 16.91 -1.90
CA VAL A 147 -11.92 15.73 -1.18
C VAL A 147 -11.21 14.52 -1.75
N PHE A 148 -10.63 13.71 -0.88
CA PHE A 148 -10.03 12.43 -1.22
C PHE A 148 -10.83 11.30 -0.59
N ILE A 149 -11.40 10.45 -1.44
CA ILE A 149 -12.07 9.23 -0.99
C ILE A 149 -11.16 8.04 -1.35
N ASN A 150 -10.52 7.49 -0.33
CA ASN A 150 -9.67 6.33 -0.40
C ASN A 150 -10.52 5.06 -0.41
N LEU A 151 -10.34 4.19 -1.39
CA LEU A 151 -11.12 2.96 -1.56
C LEU A 151 -10.21 1.74 -1.45
N PRO A 152 -9.54 1.50 -0.31
CA PRO A 152 -8.58 0.41 -0.17
C PRO A 152 -9.25 -0.96 -0.14
N LYS A 153 -8.44 -2.01 -0.32
CA LYS A 153 -8.86 -3.40 -0.17
C LYS A 153 -8.51 -3.92 1.23
N LEU A 154 -9.44 -4.63 1.87
CA LEU A 154 -9.17 -5.39 3.10
C LEU A 154 -8.34 -6.63 2.72
N LYS A 155 -7.01 -6.54 2.89
CA LYS A 155 -6.12 -7.66 2.60
C LYS A 155 -4.80 -7.59 3.35
N THR A 156 -4.18 -8.76 3.55
CA THR A 156 -2.82 -8.87 4.09
C THR A 156 -1.78 -8.24 3.15
N HIS A 157 -0.62 -7.90 3.71
CA HIS A 157 0.50 -7.37 2.95
C HIS A 157 1.81 -7.88 3.51
N LYS A 158 2.61 -8.54 2.68
CA LYS A 158 3.89 -9.16 3.07
C LYS A 158 4.95 -8.26 3.72
N LYS A 159 4.85 -6.93 3.67
CA LYS A 159 5.88 -5.95 4.11
C LYS A 159 5.46 -5.11 5.31
N VAL A 160 4.19 -4.76 5.38
CA VAL A 160 3.61 -3.86 6.40
C VAL A 160 2.44 -4.52 7.14
N GLY A 161 2.22 -5.82 6.93
CA GLY A 161 1.17 -6.65 7.54
C GLY A 161 -0.19 -6.54 6.85
N VAL A 162 -0.67 -5.31 6.57
CA VAL A 162 -1.98 -5.06 5.95
C VAL A 162 -1.89 -4.04 4.81
N THR A 163 -2.84 -4.09 3.86
CA THR A 163 -2.96 -3.08 2.80
C THR A 163 -3.75 -1.87 3.31
N CYS A 164 -5.09 -1.92 3.33
CA CYS A 164 -5.95 -0.88 3.92
C CYS A 164 -5.57 0.57 3.50
N ALA A 165 -6.00 1.57 4.26
CA ALA A 165 -6.03 2.97 3.86
C ALA A 165 -4.63 3.60 3.77
N LEU A 166 -3.80 3.46 4.82
CA LEU A 166 -2.47 4.08 4.88
C LEU A 166 -1.58 3.61 3.72
N LYS A 167 -1.53 2.29 3.47
CA LYS A 167 -0.69 1.72 2.41
C LYS A 167 -1.22 2.04 1.01
N ASN A 168 -2.51 2.31 0.85
CA ASN A 168 -3.09 2.59 -0.47
C ASN A 168 -2.57 3.90 -1.09
N LEU A 169 -2.03 4.81 -0.27
CA LEU A 169 -1.34 6.02 -0.73
C LEU A 169 0.00 5.74 -1.42
N VAL A 170 0.56 4.53 -1.30
CA VAL A 170 1.68 4.15 -2.17
C VAL A 170 1.28 4.26 -3.65
N GLY A 171 -0.01 4.09 -3.99
CA GLY A 171 -0.52 4.27 -5.36
C GLY A 171 -0.66 5.72 -5.84
N ILE A 172 -0.24 6.73 -5.07
CA ILE A 172 -0.19 8.14 -5.53
C ILE A 172 1.24 8.61 -5.84
N ASN A 173 2.20 7.68 -5.93
CA ASN A 173 3.57 8.02 -6.28
C ASN A 173 3.71 8.34 -7.78
N ALA A 174 4.60 9.28 -8.10
CA ALA A 174 5.03 9.57 -9.46
C ALA A 174 6.38 8.91 -9.81
N ASN A 175 7.22 8.60 -8.80
CA ASN A 175 8.42 7.79 -8.98
C ASN A 175 8.54 6.72 -7.89
N LYS A 176 8.37 5.44 -8.27
CA LYS A 176 8.43 4.30 -7.36
C LYS A 176 9.80 4.08 -6.74
N ASN A 177 10.88 4.51 -7.41
CA ASN A 177 12.23 4.31 -6.89
C ASN A 177 12.59 5.27 -5.76
N TRP A 178 11.81 6.33 -5.55
CA TRP A 178 11.93 7.23 -4.40
C TRP A 178 11.25 6.68 -3.14
N LEU A 179 10.69 5.47 -3.20
CA LEU A 179 10.00 4.84 -2.08
C LEU A 179 10.86 3.71 -1.50
N PRO A 180 11.49 3.90 -0.33
CA PRO A 180 12.20 2.81 0.33
C PRO A 180 11.26 1.66 0.72
N HIS A 181 11.56 0.44 0.26
CA HIS A 181 10.75 -0.74 0.52
C HIS A 181 11.37 -1.71 1.53
N HIS A 182 12.71 -1.72 1.61
CA HIS A 182 13.50 -2.50 2.55
C HIS A 182 14.93 -1.96 2.55
N THR A 183 15.72 -2.34 3.54
CA THR A 183 17.14 -2.04 3.69
C THR A 183 17.94 -3.31 3.42
N GLU A 184 18.94 -3.23 2.55
CA GLU A 184 19.79 -4.38 2.23
C GLU A 184 20.48 -4.93 3.49
N GLY A 185 20.50 -6.25 3.63
CA GLY A 185 21.12 -6.96 4.75
C GLY A 185 20.14 -7.59 5.74
N ILE A 186 20.69 -8.02 6.87
CA ILE A 186 20.02 -8.73 7.97
C ILE A 186 19.94 -7.84 9.23
N PRO A 187 19.13 -8.19 10.24
CA PRO A 187 19.01 -7.40 11.47
C PRO A 187 20.34 -7.10 12.17
N ASP A 188 21.26 -8.06 12.21
CA ASP A 188 22.60 -7.89 12.81
C ASP A 188 23.45 -6.81 12.11
N GLN A 189 23.10 -6.46 10.87
CA GLN A 189 23.73 -5.43 10.06
C GLN A 189 22.81 -4.21 9.88
N GLU A 190 21.79 -4.08 10.73
CA GLU A 190 20.77 -3.02 10.67
C GLU A 190 20.00 -3.01 9.33
N GLY A 191 19.94 -4.16 8.66
CA GLY A 191 19.14 -4.40 7.46
C GLY A 191 17.84 -5.13 7.79
N ASP A 192 16.92 -5.17 6.83
CA ASP A 192 15.64 -5.86 7.00
C ASP A 192 15.23 -6.70 5.77
N GLN A 193 16.16 -6.93 4.84
CA GLN A 193 15.93 -7.71 3.63
C GLN A 193 15.57 -9.17 3.95
N PHE A 194 16.24 -9.75 4.94
CA PHE A 194 16.08 -11.14 5.37
C PHE A 194 15.95 -11.23 6.90
N PRO A 195 15.27 -12.25 7.45
CA PRO A 195 15.09 -12.40 8.90
C PRO A 195 16.36 -12.83 9.63
N SER A 196 17.25 -13.57 8.96
CA SER A 196 18.50 -14.06 9.53
C SER A 196 19.50 -14.43 8.43
N ALA A 197 20.78 -14.57 8.80
CA ALA A 197 21.82 -15.07 7.91
C ALA A 197 21.59 -16.55 7.60
N THR A 198 20.96 -16.86 6.46
CA THR A 198 20.98 -18.23 5.90
C THR A 198 22.19 -18.40 4.99
N THR A 199 22.79 -19.59 4.93
CA THR A 199 23.96 -19.91 4.09
C THR A 199 23.71 -19.57 2.61
N ARG A 200 22.45 -19.72 2.16
CA ARG A 200 21.96 -19.36 0.83
C ARG A 200 21.91 -17.84 0.59
N ALA A 201 21.54 -17.04 1.60
CA ALA A 201 21.52 -15.58 1.53
C ALA A 201 22.95 -14.98 1.46
N ARG A 202 23.94 -15.60 2.13
CA ARG A 202 25.35 -15.19 2.02
C ARG A 202 25.92 -15.41 0.61
N LEU A 203 25.62 -16.57 0.01
CA LEU A 203 25.98 -16.88 -1.39
C LEU A 203 25.28 -15.93 -2.37
N GLU A 204 24.02 -15.60 -2.12
CA GLU A 204 23.23 -14.64 -2.91
C GLU A 204 23.87 -13.24 -2.88
N HIS A 205 24.26 -12.72 -1.71
CA HIS A 205 24.89 -11.40 -1.58
C HIS A 205 26.24 -11.31 -2.31
N ALA A 206 27.08 -12.35 -2.22
CA ALA A 206 28.38 -12.35 -2.89
C ALA A 206 28.22 -12.36 -4.42
N TRP A 207 27.32 -13.20 -4.93
CA TRP A 207 27.15 -13.36 -6.38
C TRP A 207 26.33 -12.21 -7.01
N MET A 208 25.23 -11.78 -6.39
CA MET A 208 24.44 -10.65 -6.89
C MET A 208 25.18 -9.33 -6.77
N GLY A 209 25.99 -9.15 -5.71
CA GLY A 209 26.84 -7.96 -5.56
C GLY A 209 27.85 -7.83 -6.71
N ALA A 210 28.51 -8.94 -7.08
CA ALA A 210 29.42 -8.97 -8.22
C ALA A 210 28.70 -8.76 -9.58
N ALA A 211 27.55 -9.42 -9.77
CA ALA A 211 26.76 -9.30 -11.00
C ALA A 211 26.17 -7.90 -11.20
N LYS A 212 25.64 -7.27 -10.14
CA LYS A 212 25.13 -5.88 -10.17
C LYS A 212 26.24 -4.88 -10.52
N ARG A 213 27.42 -5.02 -9.90
CA ARG A 213 28.59 -4.15 -10.16
C ARG A 213 29.09 -4.28 -11.60
N TRP A 214 29.04 -5.49 -12.16
CA TRP A 214 29.38 -5.73 -13.56
C TRP A 214 28.34 -5.17 -14.54
N LEU A 215 27.04 -5.18 -14.16
CA LEU A 215 25.94 -4.69 -15.00
C LEU A 215 25.86 -3.17 -15.11
N ASN A 216 26.10 -2.44 -14.02
CA ASN A 216 26.02 -0.96 -14.02
C ASN A 216 26.98 -0.29 -15.01
N ASN A 217 28.02 -1.01 -15.46
CA ASN A 217 29.00 -0.50 -16.40
C ASN A 217 28.70 -0.85 -17.87
N ARG A 218 27.56 -1.50 -18.20
CA ARG A 218 27.21 -1.90 -19.58
C ARG A 218 25.70 -1.79 -19.90
N PRO A 219 25.22 -0.57 -20.24
CA PRO A 219 23.82 -0.33 -20.61
C PRO A 219 23.51 -0.97 -21.98
N GLY A 220 23.11 -2.25 -21.98
CA GLY A 220 22.80 -3.04 -23.18
C GLY A 220 22.80 -4.55 -22.96
N ALA A 221 23.50 -5.02 -21.92
CA ALA A 221 23.62 -6.44 -21.58
C ALA A 221 22.40 -7.03 -20.85
N SER A 222 21.38 -6.23 -20.53
CA SER A 222 20.21 -6.66 -19.74
C SER A 222 19.37 -7.74 -20.43
N ARG A 223 19.37 -7.78 -21.77
CA ARG A 223 18.66 -8.79 -22.58
C ARG A 223 19.27 -10.20 -22.48
N LEU A 224 20.58 -10.31 -22.20
CA LEU A 224 21.26 -11.60 -22.02
C LEU A 224 20.89 -12.33 -20.72
N PHE A 225 20.23 -11.65 -19.77
CA PHE A 225 19.91 -12.20 -18.45
C PHE A 225 18.45 -12.66 -18.28
N VAL A 226 17.60 -12.54 -19.32
CA VAL A 226 16.22 -13.09 -19.29
C VAL A 226 16.19 -14.60 -19.01
N PRO A 227 17.10 -15.43 -19.57
CA PRO A 227 17.17 -16.86 -19.24
C PRO A 227 17.65 -17.10 -17.80
N ILE A 228 18.58 -16.28 -17.29
CA ILE A 228 19.12 -16.41 -15.94
C ILE A 228 18.08 -16.03 -14.87
N LYS A 229 17.14 -15.11 -15.17
CA LYS A 229 15.97 -14.86 -14.31
C LYS A 229 15.07 -16.09 -14.15
N LYS A 230 14.89 -16.91 -15.21
CA LYS A 230 14.13 -18.16 -15.16
C LYS A 230 14.87 -19.23 -14.35
N VAL A 231 16.17 -19.40 -14.58
CA VAL A 231 17.02 -20.34 -13.83
C VAL A 231 17.13 -19.92 -12.37
N GLY A 232 17.23 -18.62 -12.07
CA GLY A 232 17.24 -18.11 -10.70
C GLY A 232 15.93 -18.33 -9.95
N ARG A 233 14.76 -18.25 -10.62
CA ARG A 233 13.49 -18.70 -10.00
C ARG A 233 13.50 -20.20 -9.68
N LEU A 234 14.08 -21.02 -10.57
CA LEU A 234 14.16 -22.47 -10.41
C LEU A 234 15.13 -22.88 -9.29
N VAL A 235 16.27 -22.19 -9.17
CA VAL A 235 17.36 -22.50 -8.24
C VAL A 235 17.21 -21.76 -6.91
N PHE A 236 16.54 -20.61 -6.84
CA PHE A 236 16.45 -19.78 -5.61
C PHE A 236 15.04 -19.69 -5.02
N GLY A 237 14.05 -20.33 -5.65
CA GLY A 237 12.69 -20.40 -5.15
C GLY A 237 11.87 -19.14 -5.38
N ASP A 238 10.56 -19.31 -5.29
CA ASP A 238 9.58 -18.23 -5.42
C ASP A 238 9.52 -17.39 -4.14
N THR A 239 9.42 -16.06 -4.29
CA THR A 239 9.10 -15.09 -3.22
C THR A 239 7.85 -15.51 -2.42
N GLN A 240 6.99 -16.32 -3.03
CA GLN A 240 5.78 -16.88 -2.45
C GLN A 240 6.04 -17.95 -1.37
N LYS A 241 7.29 -18.43 -1.23
CA LYS A 241 7.67 -19.48 -0.27
C LYS A 241 8.93 -19.17 0.52
N VAL A 242 9.60 -18.05 0.25
CA VAL A 242 10.87 -17.65 0.90
C VAL A 242 10.77 -16.20 1.36
N ILE A 243 11.13 -15.95 2.62
CA ILE A 243 11.21 -14.60 3.17
C ILE A 243 12.43 -13.90 2.56
N ARG A 244 12.17 -12.89 1.72
CA ARG A 244 13.19 -12.03 1.12
C ARG A 244 12.63 -10.64 0.81
N SER A 245 13.51 -9.70 0.49
CA SER A 245 13.14 -8.33 0.13
C SER A 245 12.28 -7.65 1.20
N GLY A 246 12.49 -7.96 2.48
CA GLY A 246 11.73 -7.42 3.60
C GLY A 246 10.27 -7.87 3.67
N ASN A 247 9.95 -9.07 3.16
CA ASN A 247 8.60 -9.66 3.22
C ASN A 247 8.32 -10.38 4.56
N TRP A 248 8.52 -9.70 5.70
CA TRP A 248 8.33 -10.25 7.04
C TRP A 248 8.07 -9.16 8.09
N HIS A 249 7.63 -9.57 9.28
CA HIS A 249 7.29 -8.68 10.39
C HIS A 249 8.45 -7.79 10.87
N GLY A 250 9.70 -8.16 10.56
CA GLY A 250 10.91 -7.43 10.97
C GLY A 250 11.27 -6.25 10.06
N ASN A 251 10.54 -6.05 8.96
CA ASN A 251 10.71 -4.88 8.09
C ASN A 251 10.62 -3.58 8.90
N ASP A 252 11.69 -2.79 8.88
CA ASP A 252 11.78 -1.50 9.57
C ASP A 252 11.88 -0.30 8.63
N THR A 253 11.76 -0.55 7.32
CA THR A 253 11.89 0.46 6.27
C THR A 253 10.51 0.90 5.74
N CYS A 254 9.68 -0.06 5.36
CA CYS A 254 8.50 0.18 4.52
C CYS A 254 7.42 0.96 5.27
N TRP A 255 7.28 0.76 6.59
CA TRP A 255 6.31 1.50 7.40
C TRP A 255 6.65 2.99 7.49
N ARG A 256 7.93 3.35 7.59
CA ARG A 256 8.41 4.74 7.62
C ARG A 256 8.00 5.47 6.34
N MET A 257 8.28 4.85 5.20
CA MET A 257 7.87 5.36 3.89
C MET A 257 6.35 5.55 3.78
N VAL A 258 5.55 4.62 4.31
CA VAL A 258 4.08 4.75 4.28
C VAL A 258 3.62 5.93 5.13
N LEU A 259 4.16 6.11 6.33
CA LEU A 259 3.80 7.25 7.18
C LEU A 259 4.24 8.57 6.56
N ASP A 260 5.43 8.64 5.99
CA ASP A 260 5.93 9.82 5.27
C ASP A 260 5.06 10.19 4.07
N LEU A 261 4.60 9.21 3.29
CA LEU A 261 3.62 9.48 2.22
C LEU A 261 2.31 10.06 2.75
N ASN A 262 1.83 9.60 3.92
CA ASN A 262 0.65 10.18 4.55
C ASN A 262 0.92 11.61 5.05
N LYS A 263 2.10 11.91 5.61
CA LYS A 263 2.50 13.29 5.97
C LYS A 263 2.51 14.20 4.75
N CYS A 264 3.19 13.79 3.69
CA CYS A 264 3.20 14.50 2.42
C CYS A 264 1.78 14.84 1.97
N PHE A 265 0.90 13.84 1.99
CA PHE A 265 -0.47 13.98 1.52
C PHE A 265 -1.33 14.89 2.41
N CYS A 266 -1.22 14.75 3.74
CA CYS A 266 -2.02 15.49 4.72
C CYS A 266 -1.59 16.96 4.84
N PHE A 267 -0.31 17.27 4.69
CA PHE A 267 0.22 18.61 5.00
C PHE A 267 0.61 19.46 3.79
N PHE A 268 0.77 18.89 2.59
CA PHE A 268 1.19 19.64 1.41
C PHE A 268 0.14 19.61 0.29
N ASP A 269 0.08 20.67 -0.52
CA ASP A 269 -0.77 20.79 -1.70
C ASP A 269 -0.05 20.34 -2.98
N GLY A 270 -0.69 20.43 -4.15
CA GLY A 270 -0.10 19.99 -5.42
C GLY A 270 1.08 20.85 -5.91
N ALA A 271 1.30 22.03 -5.33
CA ALA A 271 2.50 22.84 -5.56
C ALA A 271 3.64 22.48 -4.58
N GLY A 272 3.44 21.51 -3.69
CA GLY A 272 4.40 21.12 -2.65
C GLY A 272 4.50 22.14 -1.51
N GLN A 273 3.50 23.02 -1.37
CA GLN A 273 3.44 24.02 -0.30
C GLN A 273 2.54 23.53 0.84
N PRO A 274 2.73 24.01 2.08
CA PRO A 274 1.84 23.69 3.17
C PRO A 274 0.38 23.99 2.82
N ARG A 275 -0.52 23.04 3.06
CA ARG A 275 -1.95 23.21 2.78
C ARG A 275 -2.50 24.36 3.61
N LYS A 276 -3.26 25.23 2.96
CA LYS A 276 -4.00 26.32 3.64
C LYS A 276 -5.26 25.83 4.36
N LYS A 277 -5.78 24.65 3.97
CA LYS A 277 -6.97 24.02 4.56
C LYS A 277 -6.71 22.53 4.71
N PRO A 278 -7.17 21.90 5.80
CA PRO A 278 -7.10 20.44 5.95
C PRO A 278 -7.77 19.71 4.80
N LEU A 279 -7.14 18.65 4.31
CA LEU A 279 -7.73 17.79 3.30
C LEU A 279 -8.92 17.03 3.88
N ARG A 280 -10.06 17.06 3.19
CA ARG A 280 -11.20 16.22 3.55
C ARG A 280 -10.97 14.80 3.06
N TYR A 281 -10.96 13.87 4.01
CA TYR A 281 -10.61 12.48 3.77
C TYR A 281 -11.75 11.54 4.19
N LEU A 282 -12.01 10.54 3.36
CA LEU A 282 -12.88 9.41 3.69
C LEU A 282 -12.22 8.12 3.21
N ALA A 283 -12.01 7.14 4.09
CA ALA A 283 -11.69 5.78 3.68
C ALA A 283 -12.98 4.96 3.62
N VAL A 284 -13.15 4.18 2.55
CA VAL A 284 -14.18 3.14 2.40
C VAL A 284 -13.48 1.85 2.00
N VAL A 285 -13.22 0.98 2.98
CA VAL A 285 -12.50 -0.27 2.80
C VAL A 285 -13.43 -1.33 2.20
N ASP A 286 -13.04 -1.87 1.05
CA ASP A 286 -13.71 -3.01 0.42
C ASP A 286 -13.23 -4.32 1.05
N GLY A 287 -14.11 -4.95 1.82
CA GLY A 287 -13.96 -6.31 2.35
C GLY A 287 -15.11 -7.22 1.94
N ILE A 288 -15.73 -7.02 0.76
CA ILE A 288 -16.78 -7.93 0.27
C ILE A 288 -16.16 -9.33 0.08
N VAL A 289 -15.17 -9.41 -0.79
CA VAL A 289 -14.21 -10.52 -0.87
C VAL A 289 -12.84 -9.96 -0.51
N ALA A 290 -12.40 -10.22 0.71
CA ALA A 290 -11.11 -9.80 1.22
C ALA A 290 -9.98 -10.74 0.76
N GLY A 291 -8.74 -10.42 1.14
CA GLY A 291 -7.56 -11.22 0.78
C GLY A 291 -6.67 -11.58 1.97
N GLU A 292 -6.46 -12.87 2.25
CA GLU A 292 -5.55 -13.35 3.30
C GLU A 292 -4.27 -14.01 2.74
N GLY A 293 -3.31 -14.36 3.58
CA GLY A 293 -2.09 -15.06 3.15
C GLY A 293 -1.15 -14.18 2.32
N ASN A 294 -0.87 -14.58 1.08
CA ASN A 294 0.23 -14.04 0.27
C ASN A 294 -0.08 -12.70 -0.45
N GLY A 295 -0.70 -11.76 0.26
CA GLY A 295 -0.96 -10.41 -0.22
C GLY A 295 0.32 -9.57 -0.43
N PRO A 296 0.31 -8.55 -1.30
CA PRO A 296 -0.92 -7.95 -1.86
C PRO A 296 -1.31 -8.45 -3.27
N MET A 297 -0.48 -9.26 -3.93
CA MET A 297 -0.65 -9.69 -5.34
C MET A 297 -1.20 -11.10 -5.49
N SER A 298 -0.99 -11.94 -4.47
CA SER A 298 -1.41 -13.34 -4.46
C SER A 298 -2.15 -13.71 -3.17
N PRO A 299 -3.03 -12.85 -2.62
CA PRO A 299 -3.80 -13.25 -1.45
C PRO A 299 -4.72 -14.42 -1.81
N ASP A 300 -5.17 -15.17 -0.82
CA ASP A 300 -6.26 -16.13 -0.94
C ASP A 300 -7.59 -15.41 -0.68
N PRO A 301 -8.66 -15.70 -1.44
CA PRO A 301 -9.94 -15.03 -1.29
C PRO A 301 -10.57 -15.39 0.06
N LYS A 302 -11.05 -14.38 0.78
CA LYS A 302 -11.76 -14.51 2.06
C LYS A 302 -13.09 -13.75 2.01
N PRO A 303 -14.22 -14.43 1.79
CA PRO A 303 -15.53 -13.78 1.77
C PRO A 303 -15.87 -13.24 3.16
N CYS A 304 -15.83 -11.91 3.31
CA CYS A 304 -16.10 -11.25 4.60
C CYS A 304 -17.43 -10.49 4.58
N GLY A 305 -17.88 -10.02 3.40
CA GLY A 305 -19.15 -9.33 3.24
C GLY A 305 -19.24 -8.01 4.02
N VAL A 306 -18.11 -7.31 4.18
CA VAL A 306 -18.02 -6.10 5.01
C VAL A 306 -17.54 -4.89 4.21
N ILE A 307 -18.07 -3.72 4.56
CA ILE A 307 -17.54 -2.41 4.18
C ILE A 307 -17.23 -1.67 5.48
N LEU A 308 -16.01 -1.16 5.60
CA LEU A 308 -15.62 -0.28 6.70
C LEU A 308 -15.50 1.13 6.17
N ALA A 309 -15.96 2.13 6.92
CA ALA A 309 -15.80 3.52 6.52
C ALA A 309 -15.45 4.43 7.71
N GLY A 310 -14.63 5.44 7.45
CA GLY A 310 -14.25 6.42 8.47
C GLY A 310 -13.41 7.55 7.86
N THR A 311 -13.34 8.67 8.57
CA THR A 311 -12.64 9.88 8.10
C THR A 311 -11.17 9.94 8.51
N HIS A 312 -10.72 9.06 9.41
CA HIS A 312 -9.33 9.02 9.87
C HIS A 312 -8.66 7.69 9.44
N PRO A 313 -7.61 7.72 8.61
CA PRO A 313 -7.02 6.50 8.02
C PRO A 313 -6.42 5.55 9.07
N VAL A 314 -5.75 6.07 10.10
CA VAL A 314 -5.18 5.23 11.17
C VAL A 314 -6.26 4.49 11.95
N ALA A 315 -7.34 5.17 12.37
CA ALA A 315 -8.44 4.52 13.08
C ALA A 315 -9.10 3.43 12.24
N VAL A 316 -9.35 3.71 10.95
CA VAL A 316 -9.91 2.74 10.01
C VAL A 316 -8.98 1.53 9.87
N ASP A 317 -7.67 1.72 9.75
CA ASP A 317 -6.73 0.62 9.60
C ASP A 317 -6.55 -0.19 10.89
N CYS A 318 -6.65 0.43 12.07
CA CYS A 318 -6.66 -0.28 13.34
C CYS A 318 -7.90 -1.19 13.44
N VAL A 319 -9.09 -0.66 13.17
CA VAL A 319 -10.34 -1.44 13.16
C VAL A 319 -10.29 -2.55 12.11
N ALA A 320 -9.76 -2.26 10.91
CA ALA A 320 -9.57 -3.27 9.87
C ALA A 320 -8.64 -4.40 10.31
N ALA A 321 -7.50 -4.08 10.94
CA ALA A 321 -6.58 -5.08 11.47
C ALA A 321 -7.23 -5.94 12.57
N THR A 322 -7.97 -5.31 13.50
CA THR A 322 -8.72 -6.03 14.54
C THR A 322 -9.76 -6.97 13.92
N LEU A 323 -10.55 -6.51 12.95
CA LEU A 323 -11.54 -7.35 12.26
C LEU A 323 -10.89 -8.51 11.50
N MET A 324 -9.67 -8.33 10.98
CA MET A 324 -8.88 -9.43 10.40
C MET A 324 -8.41 -10.44 11.45
N GLY A 325 -8.53 -10.17 12.74
CA GLY A 325 -8.03 -11.03 13.83
C GLY A 325 -6.58 -10.74 14.23
N PHE A 326 -6.04 -9.59 13.83
CA PHE A 326 -4.69 -9.16 14.17
C PHE A 326 -4.67 -8.16 15.33
N ASP A 327 -3.65 -8.26 16.16
CA ASP A 327 -3.27 -7.25 17.14
C ASP A 327 -2.66 -6.05 16.40
N TRP A 328 -3.46 -4.99 16.27
CA TRP A 328 -3.02 -3.78 15.58
C TRP A 328 -1.78 -3.15 16.25
N GLN A 329 -1.54 -3.39 17.55
CA GLN A 329 -0.38 -2.87 18.27
C GLN A 329 0.91 -3.61 17.92
N ARG A 330 0.82 -4.80 17.32
CA ARG A 330 1.98 -5.57 16.82
C ARG A 330 2.32 -5.24 15.37
N LEU A 331 1.40 -4.61 14.65
CA LEU A 331 1.67 -4.06 13.33
C LEU A 331 2.49 -2.78 13.45
N ARG A 332 3.80 -2.85 13.16
CA ARG A 332 4.72 -1.69 13.25
C ARG A 332 4.19 -0.43 12.56
N LEU A 333 3.53 -0.58 11.41
CA LEU A 333 2.90 0.54 10.70
C LEU A 333 1.87 1.27 11.57
N LEU A 334 0.96 0.54 12.21
CA LEU A 334 -0.10 1.13 13.02
C LEU A 334 0.42 1.61 14.37
N LYS A 335 1.22 0.76 15.05
CA LYS A 335 1.87 1.13 16.31
C LYS A 335 2.67 2.44 16.19
N ASN A 336 3.52 2.55 15.17
CA ASN A 336 4.41 3.70 15.02
C ASN A 336 3.68 4.94 14.47
N SER A 337 2.50 4.80 13.87
CA SER A 337 1.68 5.95 13.47
C SER A 337 1.28 6.84 14.65
N PHE A 338 1.14 6.26 15.86
CA PHE A 338 0.88 7.00 17.09
C PHE A 338 2.15 7.60 17.74
N GLN A 339 3.32 7.43 17.11
CA GLN A 339 4.61 7.91 17.62
C GLN A 339 5.23 9.00 16.73
N ILE A 340 4.49 9.49 15.73
CA ILE A 340 4.93 10.54 14.82
C ILE A 340 5.20 11.83 15.62
N ARG A 341 6.41 12.38 15.48
CA ARG A 341 6.85 13.57 16.22
C ARG A 341 6.58 14.89 15.48
N GLU A 342 6.94 14.92 14.21
CA GLU A 342 6.79 16.09 13.33
C GLU A 342 5.76 15.79 12.24
N LEU A 343 4.96 16.79 11.88
CA LEU A 343 3.83 16.66 10.93
C LEU A 343 2.94 15.47 11.31
N ASN A 344 2.50 15.43 12.57
CA ASN A 344 1.64 14.36 13.06
C ASN A 344 0.20 14.55 12.55
N PHE A 345 -0.22 13.68 11.63
CA PHE A 345 -1.60 13.65 11.10
C PHE A 345 -2.55 12.77 11.93
N VAL A 346 -2.09 12.24 13.06
CA VAL A 346 -2.85 11.32 13.93
C VAL A 346 -3.33 12.08 15.16
N GLU A 347 -4.56 12.58 15.07
CA GLU A 347 -5.22 13.33 16.16
C GLU A 347 -6.02 12.41 17.09
N VAL A 348 -6.28 11.18 16.66
CA VAL A 348 -7.03 10.18 17.42
C VAL A 348 -6.13 9.46 18.42
N ARG A 349 -6.64 9.24 19.62
CA ARG A 349 -6.04 8.32 20.59
C ARG A 349 -6.63 6.92 20.39
N PRO A 350 -5.85 5.83 20.58
CA PRO A 350 -6.36 4.47 20.42
C PRO A 350 -7.64 4.19 21.23
N GLU A 351 -7.72 4.72 22.45
CA GLU A 351 -8.86 4.52 23.37
C GLU A 351 -10.12 5.28 22.92
N GLY A 352 -9.96 6.28 22.05
CA GLY A 352 -11.06 7.07 21.47
C GLY A 352 -11.59 6.50 20.15
N ILE A 353 -11.09 5.35 19.70
CA ILE A 353 -11.60 4.68 18.50
C ILE A 353 -12.86 3.88 18.86
N GLU A 354 -14.00 4.37 18.42
CA GLU A 354 -15.29 3.71 18.55
C GLU A 354 -15.84 3.26 17.19
N VAL A 355 -16.45 2.08 17.18
CA VAL A 355 -17.04 1.47 15.99
C VAL A 355 -18.56 1.48 16.12
N ILE A 356 -19.22 2.06 15.12
CA ILE A 356 -20.66 1.93 14.93
C ILE A 356 -20.86 0.84 13.87
N SER A 357 -21.58 -0.22 14.25
CA SER A 357 -21.75 -1.40 13.40
C SER A 357 -23.20 -1.87 13.40
N ASN A 358 -23.65 -2.40 12.27
CA ASN A 358 -24.90 -3.17 12.17
C ASN A 358 -24.76 -4.60 12.74
N ARG A 359 -23.55 -5.00 13.15
CA ARG A 359 -23.29 -6.22 13.92
C ARG A 359 -22.91 -5.84 15.35
N PRO A 360 -23.71 -6.22 16.36
CA PRO A 360 -23.44 -5.90 17.76
C PRO A 360 -22.05 -6.33 18.24
N ALA A 361 -21.57 -7.51 17.82
CA ALA A 361 -20.24 -8.03 18.17
C ALA A 361 -19.06 -7.14 17.72
N TRP A 362 -19.30 -6.19 16.82
CA TRP A 362 -18.28 -5.27 16.30
C TRP A 362 -18.48 -3.83 16.79
N ALA A 363 -19.58 -3.54 17.48
CA ALA A 363 -19.89 -2.20 17.95
C ALA A 363 -19.20 -1.91 19.29
N GLY A 364 -18.83 -0.65 19.52
CA GLY A 364 -18.14 -0.22 20.75
C GLY A 364 -16.65 0.01 20.54
N ARG A 365 -15.84 -0.22 21.57
CA ARG A 365 -14.41 0.05 21.48
C ARG A 365 -13.67 -1.02 20.70
N ILE A 366 -12.56 -0.63 20.08
CA ILE A 366 -11.75 -1.54 19.25
C ILE A 366 -11.28 -2.81 19.99
N ASN A 367 -11.03 -2.74 21.31
CA ASN A 367 -10.59 -3.87 22.13
C ASN A 367 -11.73 -4.77 22.61
N GLU A 368 -12.98 -4.34 22.43
CA GLU A 368 -14.19 -5.07 22.80
C GLU A 368 -14.78 -5.83 21.60
N MET A 369 -14.19 -5.68 20.41
CA MET A 369 -14.66 -6.34 19.19
C MET A 369 -14.43 -7.85 19.23
N GLU A 370 -15.49 -8.60 18.94
CA GLU A 370 -15.52 -10.06 18.90
C GLU A 370 -15.86 -10.56 17.48
N GLU A 371 -15.96 -11.88 17.29
CA GLU A 371 -16.33 -12.50 16.00
C GLU A 371 -15.51 -12.01 14.81
N THR A 372 -14.20 -11.90 15.01
CA THR A 372 -13.26 -11.49 13.95
C THR A 372 -13.12 -12.57 12.88
N PHE A 373 -12.61 -12.20 11.71
CA PHE A 373 -12.52 -13.11 10.57
C PHE A 373 -11.34 -14.09 10.62
N ASN A 374 -10.42 -13.96 11.59
CA ASN A 374 -9.25 -14.82 11.76
C ASN A 374 -8.48 -15.07 10.45
N PHE A 375 -7.93 -14.01 9.87
CA PHE A 375 -7.15 -14.08 8.65
C PHE A 375 -5.86 -14.86 8.90
N ARG A 376 -5.46 -15.69 7.92
CA ARG A 376 -4.08 -16.18 7.85
C ARG A 376 -3.20 -15.00 7.42
N PRO A 377 -2.18 -14.60 8.20
CA PRO A 377 -1.26 -13.57 7.73
C PRO A 377 -0.34 -14.13 6.62
N HIS A 378 0.44 -13.25 5.98
CA HIS A 378 1.53 -13.72 5.13
C HIS A 378 2.48 -14.62 5.93
N PHE A 379 3.07 -15.66 5.34
CA PHE A 379 3.87 -16.64 6.09
C PHE A 379 5.03 -16.01 6.88
N GLY A 380 5.64 -14.92 6.39
CA GLY A 380 6.66 -14.13 7.11
C GLY A 380 6.14 -13.29 8.29
N TRP A 381 4.86 -13.38 8.62
CA TRP A 381 4.18 -12.68 9.71
C TRP A 381 3.47 -13.63 10.69
N VAL A 382 3.46 -14.94 10.39
CA VAL A 382 2.81 -15.95 11.23
C VAL A 382 3.43 -15.96 12.63
N GLY A 383 2.58 -15.94 13.65
CA GLY A 383 2.94 -15.91 15.06
C GLY A 383 3.36 -14.53 15.58
N ALA A 384 3.41 -13.49 14.75
CA ALA A 384 3.89 -12.17 15.13
C ALA A 384 2.77 -11.18 15.42
N ILE A 385 1.58 -11.34 14.82
CA ILE A 385 0.53 -10.31 14.84
C ILE A 385 -0.85 -10.85 15.22
N GLU A 386 -1.04 -12.15 15.33
CA GLU A 386 -2.33 -12.75 15.62
C GLU A 386 -2.72 -12.57 17.09
N ASN A 387 -4.00 -12.25 17.35
CA ASN A 387 -4.51 -12.15 18.73
C ASN A 387 -4.56 -13.51 19.43
N ASN A 388 -4.69 -14.61 18.67
CA ASN A 388 -4.81 -15.96 19.21
C ASN A 388 -3.94 -16.97 18.43
N PRO A 389 -2.64 -17.09 18.77
CA PRO A 389 -1.69 -17.89 17.98
C PRO A 389 -2.03 -19.39 17.90
N ARG A 390 -2.88 -19.91 18.80
CA ARG A 390 -3.26 -21.33 18.86
C ARG A 390 -4.32 -21.77 17.84
N ALA A 391 -4.99 -20.85 17.15
CA ALA A 391 -6.04 -21.19 16.17
C ALA A 391 -5.50 -21.63 14.80
N LEU A 392 -4.20 -21.48 14.54
CA LEU A 392 -3.59 -21.74 13.22
C LEU A 392 -2.97 -23.15 13.08
N THR A 393 -3.02 -23.98 14.12
CA THR A 393 -2.48 -25.36 14.13
C THR A 393 -3.55 -26.45 14.04
N ALA A 394 -4.80 -26.11 13.70
CA ALA A 394 -5.89 -27.07 13.54
C ALA A 394 -6.19 -27.33 12.06
#